data_AF-B7K726-F1
#
_entry.id   AF-B7K726-F1
#
_cell.length_a   1.000
_cell.length_b   1.000
_cell.length_c   1.000
_cell.angle_alpha   90.00
_cell.angle_beta   90.00
_cell.angle_gamma   90.00
#
_symmetry.space_group_name_H-M   'P 1'
#
loop_
_entity.id
_entity.type
_entity.pdbx_description
1 polymer ?
#
loop_
_entity_poly.entity_id
_entity_poly.type
_entity_poly.pdbx_seq_one_letter_code
_entity_poly.pdbx_strand_id
1 'polypeptide(L)'
;MKKQSLIYSLVGFLATGSLTGLLLINPTQAQSPHNHNHSGSSTSEQHCEMGMLNQQQKDQHFMEMIIFHHQGAIEMAELALIQAKRPEIKQLAQEIKKTKTEEMEEIKNQYQQWYGAEVSNPNHCDMTSMMSTNLETLKNASDFDKVLIENMIPHHEHALMMSEMVLNTDRPELRNLANRIIQTQNIEIEQMRQLLKNWN
;
A
#
# COMPACT_ATOMS: atom_id res chain seq x y z
N MET A 1 37.57 -10.26 -30.54
CA MET A 1 36.38 -9.45 -30.23
C MET A 1 35.85 -9.91 -28.87
N LYS A 2 36.05 -9.11 -27.81
CA LYS A 2 35.59 -9.44 -26.44
C LYS A 2 34.21 -8.81 -26.22
N LYS A 3 33.18 -9.62 -25.94
CA LYS A 3 31.87 -9.13 -25.48
C LYS A 3 31.97 -8.92 -23.96
N GLN A 4 31.76 -7.70 -23.50
CA GLN A 4 31.69 -7.37 -22.08
C GLN A 4 30.27 -7.71 -21.58
N SER A 5 30.18 -8.59 -20.58
CA SER A 5 28.94 -8.83 -19.85
C SER A 5 28.75 -7.74 -18.82
N LEU A 6 27.66 -6.98 -18.92
CA LEU A 6 27.24 -6.03 -17.90
C LEU A 6 26.56 -6.82 -16.77
N ILE A 7 27.25 -6.93 -15.63
CA ILE A 7 26.70 -7.44 -14.38
C ILE A 7 26.14 -6.24 -13.63
N TYR A 8 24.81 -6.13 -13.54
CA TYR A 8 24.18 -5.19 -12.62
C TYR A 8 24.19 -5.81 -11.22
N SER A 9 25.08 -5.33 -10.36
CA SER A 9 25.11 -5.71 -8.95
C SER A 9 23.98 -5.00 -8.20
N LEU A 10 23.09 -5.81 -7.61
CA LEU A 10 22.08 -5.41 -6.64
C LEU A 10 22.79 -4.83 -5.40
N VAL A 11 22.76 -3.52 -5.22
CA VAL A 11 23.24 -2.88 -3.99
C VAL A 11 22.08 -2.84 -3.00
N GLY A 12 22.05 -3.80 -2.08
CA GLY A 12 21.21 -3.70 -0.89
C GLY A 12 21.82 -2.69 0.09
N PHE A 13 21.19 -1.53 0.25
CA PHE A 13 21.59 -0.54 1.23
C PHE A 13 20.80 -0.78 2.53
N LEU A 14 21.45 -1.35 3.54
CA LEU A 14 20.94 -1.37 4.92
C LEU A 14 21.33 -0.05 5.59
N ALA A 15 20.42 0.94 5.55
CA ALA A 15 20.55 2.14 6.36
C ALA A 15 20.01 1.85 7.77
N THR A 16 20.93 1.56 8.69
CA THR A 16 20.66 1.65 10.12
C THR A 16 20.86 3.11 10.56
N GLY A 17 19.81 3.71 11.11
CA GLY A 17 19.85 5.08 11.60
C GLY A 17 18.85 5.28 12.71
N SER A 18 19.26 5.04 13.96
CA SER A 18 18.55 5.52 15.14
C SER A 18 18.73 7.02 15.24
N LEU A 19 17.64 7.78 15.06
CA LEU A 19 17.60 9.19 15.42
C LEU A 19 16.60 9.38 16.57
N THR A 20 17.14 9.43 17.78
CA THR A 20 16.43 9.86 18.99
C THR A 20 16.25 11.38 18.94
N GLY A 21 15.05 11.83 18.55
CA GLY A 21 14.63 13.23 18.61
C GLY A 21 13.52 13.42 19.63
N LEU A 22 13.87 13.86 20.84
CA LEU A 22 12.94 14.24 21.90
C LEU A 22 12.41 15.65 21.60
N LEU A 23 11.12 15.78 21.27
CA LEU A 23 10.43 17.06 21.13
C LEU A 23 9.34 17.17 22.20
N LEU A 24 9.58 18.06 23.17
CA LEU A 24 8.62 18.48 24.18
C LEU A 24 7.63 19.45 23.54
N ILE A 25 6.35 19.10 23.51
CA ILE A 25 5.25 20.03 23.23
C ILE A 25 4.35 20.13 24.47
N ASN A 26 4.28 21.33 25.04
CA ASN A 26 3.33 21.71 26.09
C ASN A 26 1.91 21.80 25.51
N PRO A 27 0.87 21.38 26.24
CA PRO A 27 -0.51 21.55 25.80
C PRO A 27 -0.94 22.98 26.14
N THR A 28 -1.43 23.73 25.16
CA THR A 28 -2.26 24.91 25.46
C THR A 28 -3.63 24.67 24.85
N GLN A 29 -4.59 24.48 25.75
CA GLN A 29 -6.03 24.45 25.50
C GLN A 29 -6.47 25.77 24.89
N ALA A 30 -7.16 25.72 23.76
CA ALA A 30 -7.99 26.81 23.27
C ALA A 30 -9.37 26.24 22.92
N GLN A 31 -10.34 26.46 23.81
CA GLN A 31 -11.77 26.30 23.52
C GLN A 31 -12.35 27.67 23.16
N SER A 32 -13.15 27.71 22.10
CA SER A 32 -14.27 28.66 21.99
C SER A 32 -15.40 28.07 21.15
N PRO A 33 -16.64 28.51 21.39
CA PRO A 33 -17.83 27.69 21.17
C PRO A 33 -18.52 28.04 19.85
N HIS A 34 -18.92 27.03 19.08
CA HIS A 34 -19.96 27.21 18.07
C HIS A 34 -21.04 26.15 18.19
N ASN A 35 -22.19 26.63 18.63
CA ASN A 35 -23.48 25.98 18.63
C ASN A 35 -24.06 26.07 17.22
N HIS A 36 -24.28 24.93 16.57
CA HIS A 36 -25.22 24.84 15.45
C HIS A 36 -26.10 23.60 15.62
N ASN A 37 -27.36 23.86 15.99
CA ASN A 37 -28.48 22.99 15.69
C ASN A 37 -28.56 22.81 14.16
N HIS A 38 -28.47 21.58 13.69
CA HIS A 38 -29.04 21.20 12.40
C HIS A 38 -29.83 19.90 12.54
N SER A 39 -31.12 20.05 12.25
CA SER A 39 -32.11 18.97 12.13
C SER A 39 -31.88 18.20 10.82
N GLY A 40 -31.98 16.87 10.91
CA GLY A 40 -32.44 15.97 9.84
C GLY A 40 -31.62 15.84 8.56
N SER A 41 -30.72 14.85 8.52
CA SER A 41 -30.55 13.97 7.35
C SER A 41 -29.84 12.70 7.80
N SER A 42 -30.57 11.59 7.84
CA SER A 42 -30.03 10.25 8.07
C SER A 42 -29.43 9.71 6.77
N THR A 43 -28.25 10.20 6.41
CA THR A 43 -27.33 9.45 5.56
C THR A 43 -26.38 8.74 6.50
N SER A 44 -26.54 7.43 6.64
CA SER A 44 -25.57 6.57 7.32
C SER A 44 -24.28 6.60 6.51
N GLU A 45 -23.42 7.60 6.76
CA GLU A 45 -22.01 7.51 6.46
C GLU A 45 -21.49 6.31 7.25
N GLN A 46 -21.31 5.19 6.56
CA GLN A 46 -20.58 4.03 7.08
C GLN A 46 -19.10 4.42 7.15
N HIS A 47 -18.78 5.29 8.10
CA HIS A 47 -17.42 5.65 8.43
C HIS A 47 -16.82 4.40 9.11
N CYS A 48 -15.81 3.82 8.46
CA CYS A 48 -15.07 2.68 8.99
C CYS A 48 -14.41 3.15 10.30
N GLU A 49 -15.02 2.86 11.45
CA GLU A 49 -14.60 3.39 12.75
C GLU A 49 -13.35 2.64 13.26
N MET A 50 -12.26 2.76 12.51
CA MET A 50 -10.96 2.14 12.78
C MET A 50 -10.41 2.53 14.17
N GLY A 51 -10.82 3.70 14.68
CA GLY A 51 -10.47 4.19 16.01
C GLY A 51 -11.09 3.41 17.17
N MET A 52 -12.15 2.61 16.92
CA MET A 52 -12.79 1.78 17.95
C MET A 52 -12.41 0.30 17.91
N LEU A 53 -11.59 -0.11 16.93
CA LEU A 53 -11.12 -1.49 16.84
C LEU A 53 -10.07 -1.80 17.91
N ASN A 54 -10.25 -2.92 18.60
CA ASN A 54 -9.20 -3.47 19.45
C ASN A 54 -8.03 -4.00 18.57
N GLN A 55 -6.89 -4.33 19.19
CA GLN A 55 -5.69 -4.72 18.43
C GLN A 55 -5.93 -5.99 17.58
N GLN A 56 -6.62 -6.99 18.10
CA GLN A 56 -6.92 -8.21 17.34
C GLN A 56 -7.82 -7.93 16.12
N GLN A 57 -8.77 -7.01 16.25
CA GLN A 57 -9.63 -6.58 15.14
C GLN A 57 -8.83 -5.80 14.09
N LYS A 58 -7.89 -4.93 14.51
CA LYS A 58 -6.97 -4.24 13.59
C LYS A 58 -6.10 -5.22 12.82
N ASP A 59 -5.58 -6.23 13.50
CA ASP A 59 -4.75 -7.28 12.88
C ASP A 59 -5.54 -8.03 11.80
N GLN A 60 -6.75 -8.49 12.14
CA GLN A 60 -7.61 -9.22 11.20
C GLN A 60 -7.99 -8.33 10.01
N HIS A 61 -8.44 -7.11 10.28
CA HIS A 61 -8.89 -6.17 9.25
C HIS A 61 -7.75 -5.78 8.30
N PHE A 62 -6.53 -5.57 8.82
CA PHE A 62 -5.37 -5.33 7.98
C PHE A 62 -5.11 -6.50 7.02
N MET A 63 -5.12 -7.74 7.52
CA MET A 63 -4.87 -8.93 6.69
C MET A 63 -5.92 -9.11 5.60
N GLU A 64 -7.19 -8.84 5.92
CA GLU A 64 -8.27 -8.81 4.94
C GLU A 64 -7.99 -7.72 3.87
N MET A 65 -7.76 -6.48 4.29
CA MET A 65 -7.61 -5.33 3.39
C MET A 65 -6.35 -5.40 2.51
N ILE A 66 -5.21 -5.81 3.06
CA ILE A 66 -3.95 -5.83 2.31
C ILE A 66 -3.97 -6.85 1.17
N ILE A 67 -4.77 -7.92 1.27
CA ILE A 67 -4.96 -8.87 0.16
C ILE A 67 -5.67 -8.20 -1.02
N PHE A 68 -6.75 -7.46 -0.79
CA PHE A 68 -7.47 -6.77 -1.86
C PHE A 68 -6.65 -5.61 -2.45
N HIS A 69 -5.90 -4.91 -1.61
CA HIS A 69 -4.96 -3.89 -2.07
C HIS A 69 -3.89 -4.48 -2.98
N HIS A 70 -3.27 -5.58 -2.59
CA HIS A 70 -2.27 -6.28 -3.42
C HIS A 70 -2.86 -6.77 -4.75
N GLN A 71 -4.11 -7.24 -4.76
CA GLN A 71 -4.81 -7.64 -5.98
C GLN A 71 -4.91 -6.47 -6.98
N GLY A 72 -5.23 -5.26 -6.52
CA GLY A 72 -5.25 -4.05 -7.36
C GLY A 72 -3.88 -3.71 -7.97
N ALA A 73 -2.81 -3.84 -7.18
CA ALA A 73 -1.44 -3.66 -7.68
C ALA A 73 -1.06 -4.69 -8.75
N ILE A 74 -1.48 -5.96 -8.58
CA ILE A 74 -1.24 -7.03 -9.54
C ILE A 74 -1.96 -6.74 -10.85
N GLU A 75 -3.22 -6.30 -10.82
CA GLU A 75 -4.00 -5.97 -12.02
C GLU A 75 -3.38 -4.82 -12.82
N MET A 76 -2.93 -3.77 -12.13
CA MET A 76 -2.18 -2.68 -12.76
C MET A 76 -0.85 -3.16 -13.37
N ALA A 77 -0.13 -4.04 -12.66
CA ALA A 77 1.11 -4.62 -13.16
C ALA A 77 0.87 -5.50 -14.40
N GLU A 78 -0.16 -6.34 -14.41
CA GLU A 78 -0.54 -7.15 -15.57
C GLU A 78 -0.89 -6.29 -16.79
N LEU A 79 -1.63 -5.20 -16.57
CA LEU A 79 -1.93 -4.24 -17.62
C LEU A 79 -0.64 -3.59 -18.17
N ALA A 80 0.31 -3.27 -17.29
CA ALA A 80 1.60 -2.71 -17.68
C ALA A 80 2.44 -3.69 -18.51
N LEU A 81 2.42 -4.99 -18.20
CA LEU A 81 3.12 -6.00 -19.02
C LEU A 81 2.61 -6.03 -20.48
N ILE A 82 1.33 -5.69 -20.68
CA ILE A 82 0.69 -5.65 -21.99
C ILE A 82 0.95 -4.32 -22.70
N GLN A 83 0.73 -3.20 -22.01
CA GLN A 83 0.64 -1.87 -22.65
C GLN A 83 1.89 -1.00 -22.51
N ALA A 84 2.77 -1.29 -21.55
CA ALA A 84 3.88 -0.40 -21.26
C ALA A 84 4.82 -0.27 -22.47
N LYS A 85 5.27 0.96 -22.73
CA LYS A 85 6.19 1.26 -23.84
C LYS A 85 7.64 1.20 -23.37
N ARG A 86 7.88 1.64 -22.14
CA ARG A 86 9.20 1.74 -21.53
C ARG A 86 9.62 0.40 -20.89
N PRO A 87 10.80 -0.16 -21.20
CA PRO A 87 11.24 -1.45 -20.67
C PRO A 87 11.39 -1.45 -19.14
N GLU A 88 11.79 -0.33 -18.55
CA GLU A 88 11.86 -0.17 -17.09
C GLU A 88 10.51 -0.38 -16.39
N ILE A 89 9.40 -0.08 -17.07
CA ILE A 89 8.04 -0.27 -16.53
C ILE A 89 7.62 -1.72 -16.58
N LYS A 90 7.98 -2.43 -17.66
CA LYS A 90 7.74 -3.88 -17.72
C LYS A 90 8.53 -4.61 -16.65
N GLN A 91 9.77 -4.19 -16.40
CA GLN A 91 10.58 -4.77 -15.33
C GLN A 91 9.94 -4.52 -13.95
N LEU A 92 9.61 -3.26 -13.64
CA LEU A 92 8.95 -2.92 -12.38
C LEU A 92 7.63 -3.69 -12.21
N ALA A 93 6.84 -3.83 -13.27
CA ALA A 93 5.59 -4.58 -13.23
C ALA A 93 5.80 -6.09 -12.96
N GLN A 94 6.86 -6.70 -13.51
CA GLN A 94 7.20 -8.09 -13.21
C GLN A 94 7.57 -8.26 -11.73
N GLU A 95 8.35 -7.33 -11.19
CA GLU A 95 8.79 -7.32 -9.79
C GLU A 95 7.59 -7.16 -8.84
N ILE A 96 6.74 -6.14 -9.06
CA ILE A 96 5.51 -5.92 -8.29
C ILE A 96 4.60 -7.15 -8.35
N LYS A 97 4.27 -7.64 -9.56
CA LYS A 97 3.37 -8.80 -9.69
C LYS A 97 3.89 -9.99 -8.89
N LYS A 98 5.18 -10.29 -9.01
CA LYS A 98 5.81 -11.41 -8.30
C LYS A 98 5.69 -11.23 -6.78
N THR A 99 6.19 -10.11 -6.26
CA THR A 99 6.25 -9.88 -4.82
C THR A 99 4.87 -9.81 -4.19
N LYS A 100 3.90 -9.12 -4.82
CA LYS A 100 2.52 -9.03 -4.29
C LYS A 100 1.80 -10.38 -4.32
N THR A 101 2.06 -11.23 -5.32
CA THR A 101 1.52 -12.59 -5.35
C THR A 101 2.08 -13.43 -4.20
N GLU A 102 3.40 -13.39 -3.99
CA GLU A 102 4.06 -14.12 -2.91
C GLU A 102 3.57 -13.65 -1.53
N GLU A 103 3.43 -12.33 -1.32
CA GLU A 103 2.89 -11.75 -0.09
C GLU A 103 1.42 -12.16 0.14
N MET A 104 0.56 -12.12 -0.87
CA MET A 104 -0.85 -12.53 -0.74
C MET A 104 -0.98 -13.98 -0.30
N GLU A 105 -0.19 -14.89 -0.86
CA GLU A 105 -0.22 -16.31 -0.46
C GLU A 105 0.29 -16.50 0.98
N GLU A 106 1.34 -15.78 1.39
CA GLU A 106 1.78 -15.77 2.79
C GLU A 106 0.66 -15.30 3.74
N ILE A 107 0.01 -14.17 3.41
CA ILE A 107 -1.06 -13.58 4.24
C ILE A 107 -2.25 -14.53 4.34
N LYS A 108 -2.70 -15.12 3.24
CA LYS A 108 -3.84 -16.07 3.23
C LYS A 108 -3.55 -17.28 4.12
N ASN A 109 -2.35 -17.87 3.98
CA ASN A 109 -1.95 -19.01 4.80
C ASN A 109 -1.91 -18.64 6.29
N GLN A 110 -1.34 -17.47 6.60
CA GLN A 110 -1.25 -16.98 7.98
C GLN A 110 -2.65 -16.70 8.56
N TYR A 111 -3.55 -16.14 7.76
CA TYR A 111 -4.92 -15.85 8.13
C TYR A 111 -5.69 -17.12 8.45
N GLN A 112 -5.61 -18.12 7.58
CA GLN A 112 -6.25 -19.42 7.80
C GLN A 112 -5.75 -20.09 9.08
N GLN A 113 -4.44 -20.01 9.36
CA GLN A 113 -3.86 -20.55 10.58
C GLN A 113 -4.37 -19.86 11.85
N TRP A 114 -4.58 -18.54 11.82
CA TRP A 114 -5.00 -17.77 13.00
C TRP A 114 -6.51 -17.76 13.24
N TYR A 115 -7.30 -17.75 12.17
CA TYR A 115 -8.75 -17.53 12.24
C TYR A 115 -9.58 -18.75 11.83
N GLY A 116 -8.94 -19.81 11.30
CA GLY A 116 -9.64 -21.04 10.92
C GLY A 116 -10.61 -20.88 9.74
N ALA A 117 -10.46 -19.81 8.96
CA ALA A 117 -11.31 -19.48 7.83
C ALA A 117 -10.46 -18.91 6.67
N GLU A 118 -10.99 -18.99 5.46
CA GLU A 118 -10.43 -18.25 4.33
C GLU A 118 -10.76 -16.76 4.45
N VAL A 119 -9.94 -15.93 3.84
CA VAL A 119 -10.16 -14.48 3.78
C VAL A 119 -11.40 -14.24 2.91
N SER A 120 -12.45 -13.71 3.52
CA SER A 120 -13.65 -13.29 2.80
C SER A 120 -13.50 -11.87 2.28
N ASN A 121 -14.28 -11.53 1.25
CA ASN A 121 -14.37 -10.15 0.79
C ASN A 121 -14.84 -9.27 1.97
N PRO A 122 -14.10 -8.22 2.36
CA PRO A 122 -14.51 -7.33 3.43
C PRO A 122 -15.85 -6.72 3.03
N ASN A 123 -16.92 -7.22 3.65
CA ASN A 123 -18.21 -6.58 3.56
C ASN A 123 -18.09 -5.25 4.29
N HIS A 124 -18.51 -4.17 3.63
CA HIS A 124 -18.86 -2.89 4.26
C HIS A 124 -17.72 -1.97 4.73
N CYS A 125 -16.76 -1.62 3.86
CA CYS A 125 -16.21 -0.25 3.88
C CYS A 125 -15.91 0.18 2.44
N ASP A 126 -16.37 1.37 2.03
CA ASP A 126 -16.15 1.98 0.70
C ASP A 126 -14.65 2.26 0.39
N MET A 127 -13.76 1.80 1.27
CA MET A 127 -12.30 1.79 1.08
C MET A 127 -11.89 0.98 -0.14
N THR A 128 -12.57 -0.13 -0.47
CA THR A 128 -12.29 -0.88 -1.70
C THR A 128 -12.46 -0.01 -2.95
N SER A 129 -13.43 0.90 -2.95
CA SER A 129 -13.66 1.87 -4.03
C SER A 129 -12.55 2.93 -4.09
N MET A 130 -12.05 3.39 -2.93
CA MET A 130 -10.92 4.33 -2.85
C MET A 130 -9.56 3.72 -3.21
N MET A 131 -9.43 2.39 -3.13
CA MET A 131 -8.19 1.67 -3.44
C MET A 131 -8.20 1.06 -4.84
N SER A 132 -9.36 1.02 -5.50
CA SER A 132 -9.50 0.49 -6.86
C SER A 132 -9.05 1.53 -7.87
N THR A 133 -7.90 1.29 -8.51
CA THR A 133 -7.50 2.09 -9.68
C THR A 133 -8.49 1.88 -10.81
N ASN A 134 -8.92 2.97 -11.45
CA ASN A 134 -9.77 2.90 -12.63
C ASN A 134 -8.96 2.39 -13.83
N LEU A 135 -8.92 1.07 -14.00
CA LEU A 135 -8.18 0.41 -15.08
C LEU A 135 -8.63 0.87 -16.48
N GLU A 136 -9.90 1.25 -16.65
CA GLU A 136 -10.39 1.79 -17.93
C GLU A 136 -9.81 3.17 -18.24
N THR A 137 -9.67 4.03 -17.23
CA THR A 137 -8.99 5.32 -17.40
C THR A 137 -7.52 5.09 -17.75
N LEU A 138 -6.88 4.15 -17.06
CA LEU A 138 -5.47 3.82 -17.29
C LEU A 138 -5.23 3.25 -18.70
N LYS A 139 -6.07 2.32 -19.17
CA LYS A 139 -6.02 1.73 -20.53
C LYS A 139 -6.08 2.78 -21.64
N ASN A 140 -6.81 3.87 -21.40
CA ASN A 140 -7.06 4.92 -22.40
C ASN A 140 -6.13 6.13 -22.25
N ALA A 141 -5.14 6.06 -21.35
CA ALA A 141 -4.20 7.14 -21.12
C ALA A 141 -3.28 7.37 -22.33
N SER A 142 -3.06 8.64 -22.67
CA SER A 142 -2.20 9.03 -23.80
C SER A 142 -0.71 8.67 -23.57
N ASP A 143 -0.20 8.92 -22.36
CA ASP A 143 1.06 8.36 -21.86
C ASP A 143 0.76 7.34 -20.75
N PHE A 144 0.43 6.12 -21.18
CA PHE A 144 0.13 5.00 -20.30
C PHE A 144 1.16 4.82 -19.18
N ASP A 145 2.47 4.81 -19.50
CA ASP A 145 3.52 4.55 -18.49
C ASP A 145 3.55 5.64 -17.42
N LYS A 146 3.36 6.91 -17.82
CA LYS A 146 3.33 8.04 -16.89
C LYS A 146 2.11 7.97 -15.97
N VAL A 147 0.92 7.78 -16.55
CA VAL A 147 -0.32 7.68 -15.79
C VAL A 147 -0.30 6.45 -14.87
N LEU A 148 0.26 5.33 -15.32
CA LEU A 148 0.45 4.14 -14.49
C LEU A 148 1.25 4.47 -13.23
N ILE A 149 2.44 5.08 -13.36
CA ILE A 149 3.24 5.42 -12.19
C ILE A 149 2.52 6.44 -11.29
N GLU A 150 1.89 7.46 -11.88
CA GLU A 150 1.15 8.47 -11.12
C GLU A 150 -0.02 7.87 -10.30
N ASN A 151 -0.56 6.72 -10.72
CA ASN A 151 -1.55 5.96 -9.94
C ASN A 151 -0.92 4.97 -8.96
N MET A 152 0.20 4.34 -9.33
CA MET A 152 0.84 3.32 -8.50
C MET A 152 1.54 3.93 -7.26
N ILE A 153 2.06 5.16 -7.34
CA ILE A 153 2.65 5.84 -6.17
C ILE A 153 1.64 6.01 -5.02
N PRO A 154 0.48 6.68 -5.20
CA PRO A 154 -0.49 6.83 -4.11
C PRO A 154 -1.09 5.49 -3.67
N HIS A 155 -1.24 4.53 -4.60
CA HIS A 155 -1.63 3.17 -4.25
C HIS A 155 -0.62 2.54 -3.27
N HIS A 156 0.68 2.68 -3.51
CA HIS A 156 1.72 2.20 -2.58
C HIS A 156 1.73 2.94 -1.25
N GLU A 157 1.54 4.26 -1.26
CA GLU A 157 1.46 5.08 -0.04
C GLU A 157 0.30 4.61 0.87
N HIS A 158 -0.81 4.14 0.31
CA HIS A 158 -1.90 3.52 1.08
C HIS A 158 -1.47 2.24 1.81
N ALA A 159 -0.64 1.39 1.21
CA ALA A 159 -0.14 0.20 1.91
C ALA A 159 0.81 0.54 3.06
N LEU A 160 1.56 1.64 2.95
CA LEU A 160 2.39 2.13 4.06
C LEU A 160 1.51 2.50 5.25
N MET A 161 0.48 3.33 5.02
CA MET A 161 -0.49 3.71 6.06
C MET A 161 -1.17 2.50 6.69
N MET A 162 -1.60 1.52 5.89
CA MET A 162 -2.20 0.29 6.41
C MET A 162 -1.24 -0.51 7.28
N SER A 163 0.01 -0.64 6.84
CA SER A 163 1.03 -1.41 7.56
C SER A 163 1.41 -0.75 8.88
N GLU A 164 1.43 0.59 8.94
CA GLU A 164 1.68 1.34 10.17
C GLU A 164 0.63 1.08 11.25
N MET A 165 -0.64 0.89 10.88
CA MET A 165 -1.74 0.65 11.83
C MET A 165 -1.55 -0.64 12.66
N VAL A 166 -0.79 -1.61 12.16
CA VAL A 166 -0.57 -2.91 12.81
C VAL A 166 0.82 -3.06 13.42
N LEU A 167 1.68 -2.04 13.40
CA LEU A 167 3.03 -2.13 13.99
C LEU A 167 3.03 -2.35 15.51
N ASN A 168 1.94 -2.04 16.20
CA ASN A 168 1.77 -2.27 17.64
C ASN A 168 1.11 -3.62 17.98
N THR A 169 0.97 -4.53 17.01
CA THR A 169 0.45 -5.89 17.24
C THR A 169 1.34 -6.72 18.18
N ASP A 170 0.70 -7.57 18.98
CA ASP A 170 1.37 -8.59 19.80
C ASP A 170 1.85 -9.79 18.96
N ARG A 171 1.48 -9.87 17.67
CA ARG A 171 1.88 -10.94 16.74
C ARG A 171 3.17 -10.58 16.01
N PRO A 172 4.34 -11.10 16.42
CA PRO A 172 5.62 -10.73 15.79
C PRO A 172 5.65 -11.04 14.29
N GLU A 173 4.95 -12.09 13.84
CA GLU A 173 4.82 -12.44 12.43
C GLU A 173 4.13 -11.34 11.63
N LEU A 174 3.02 -10.79 12.15
CA LEU A 174 2.30 -9.70 11.50
C LEU A 174 3.11 -8.41 11.47
N ARG A 175 3.77 -8.07 12.58
CA ARG A 175 4.67 -6.92 12.65
C ARG A 175 5.83 -7.05 11.66
N ASN A 176 6.38 -8.25 11.49
CA ASN A 176 7.45 -8.49 10.53
C ASN A 176 6.95 -8.35 9.09
N LEU A 177 5.77 -8.89 8.77
CA LEU A 177 5.12 -8.71 7.47
C LEU A 177 4.91 -7.22 7.16
N ALA A 178 4.30 -6.46 8.08
CA ALA A 178 4.05 -5.03 7.91
C ALA A 178 5.34 -4.24 7.66
N ASN A 179 6.42 -4.52 8.41
CA ASN A 179 7.72 -3.90 8.17
C ASN A 179 8.29 -4.25 6.79
N ARG A 180 8.16 -5.50 6.31
CA ARG A 180 8.60 -5.88 4.96
C ARG A 180 7.82 -5.13 3.88
N ILE A 181 6.51 -5.03 4.03
CA ILE A 181 5.66 -4.28 3.11
C ILE A 181 6.10 -2.81 3.07
N ILE A 182 6.32 -2.18 4.23
CA ILE A 182 6.80 -0.79 4.31
C ILE A 182 8.13 -0.63 3.58
N GLN A 183 9.08 -1.53 3.82
CA GLN A 183 10.41 -1.45 3.20
C GLN A 183 10.33 -1.61 1.67
N THR A 184 9.67 -2.67 1.19
CA THR A 184 9.57 -2.95 -0.25
C THR A 184 8.83 -1.85 -0.98
N GLN A 185 7.69 -1.38 -0.44
CA GLN A 185 6.88 -0.37 -1.13
C GLN A 185 7.54 1.02 -1.12
N ASN A 186 8.32 1.37 -0.09
CA ASN A 186 9.14 2.59 -0.15
C ASN A 186 10.20 2.53 -1.25
N ILE A 187 10.85 1.38 -1.45
CA ILE A 187 11.82 1.20 -2.54
C ILE A 187 11.13 1.37 -3.90
N GLU A 188 9.97 0.76 -4.09
CA GLU A 188 9.18 0.86 -5.33
C GLU A 188 8.69 2.31 -5.57
N ILE A 189 8.27 3.04 -4.52
CA ILE A 189 7.91 4.47 -4.61
C ILE A 189 9.10 5.31 -5.09
N GLU A 190 10.28 5.13 -4.50
CA GLU A 190 11.46 5.91 -4.88
C GLU A 190 11.92 5.59 -6.30
N GLN A 191 11.87 4.32 -6.71
CA GLN A 191 12.12 3.92 -8.09
C GLN A 191 11.15 4.61 -9.04
N MET A 192 9.85 4.58 -8.75
CA MET A 192 8.81 5.24 -9.54
C MET A 192 8.99 6.76 -9.64
N ARG A 193 9.31 7.42 -8.52
CA ARG A 193 9.61 8.87 -8.50
C ARG A 193 10.83 9.20 -9.36
N GLN A 194 11.86 8.36 -9.31
CA GLN A 194 13.05 8.54 -10.15
C GLN A 194 12.73 8.34 -11.64
N LEU A 195 11.87 7.37 -11.99
CA LEU A 195 11.42 7.17 -13.37
C LEU A 195 10.67 8.40 -13.90
N LEU A 196 9.70 8.93 -13.14
CA LEU A 196 9.00 10.17 -13.52
C LEU A 196 9.96 11.34 -13.72
N LYS A 197 10.95 11.49 -12.84
CA LYS A 197 11.96 12.55 -12.95
C LYS A 197 12.81 12.40 -14.22
N ASN A 198 13.12 11.17 -14.63
CA ASN A 198 13.94 10.89 -15.81
C ASN A 198 13.19 11.09 -17.14
N TRP A 199 11.86 11.12 -17.12
CA TRP A 199 11.03 11.31 -18.31
C TRP A 199 10.65 12.78 -18.56
N ASN A 200 10.98 13.67 -17.63
CA ASN A 200 10.73 15.12 -17.72
C ASN A 200 11.89 15.86 -18.39
#